data_AF-X1TC68-F1
#
_entry.id   AF-X1TC68-F1
#
_cell.length_a   1.000
_cell.length_b   1.000
_cell.length_c   1.000
_cell.angle_alpha   90.00
_cell.angle_beta   90.00
_cell.angle_gamma   90.00
#
_symmetry.space_group_name_H-M   'P 1'
#
loop_
_entity.id
_entity.type
_entity.pdbx_description
1 polymer ?
#
loop_
_entity_poly.entity_id
_entity_poly.type
_entity_poly.pdbx_seq_one_letter_code
_entity_poly.pdbx_strand_id
1 'polypeptide(L)'
;MRRKQNEERYSRQKDIVPAERIAACKATVIGVGAIGRQVALQLTAMGIPRLQLIDFDVIEISNLASQGYAEMDLGKLKVKATAELCEWMDSSIEIHTLAQRFRRSMEIGNVVFCAVDCIQVRRLIWGAVADKVLFFLFRVCRTARYGWVCVF
;
A
#
# COMPACT_ATOMS: atom_id res chain seq x y z
N MET A 1 -4.46 -16.69 24.00
CA MET A 1 -5.12 -17.16 22.76
C MET A 1 -4.66 -16.35 21.54
N ARG A 2 -4.83 -15.03 21.49
CA ARG A 2 -4.39 -14.15 20.38
C ARG A 2 -2.89 -14.27 20.01
N ARG A 3 -2.00 -14.35 21.00
CA ARG A 3 -0.54 -14.49 20.77
C ARG A 3 -0.17 -15.78 20.02
N LYS A 4 -0.74 -16.91 20.44
CA LYS A 4 -0.53 -18.22 19.80
C LYS A 4 -1.09 -18.27 18.37
N GLN A 5 -2.25 -17.64 18.14
CA GLN A 5 -2.81 -17.49 16.79
C GLN A 5 -1.92 -16.64 15.89
N ASN A 6 -1.35 -15.54 16.39
CA ASN A 6 -0.41 -14.72 15.61
C ASN A 6 0.89 -15.46 15.30
N GLU A 7 1.43 -16.23 16.24
CA GLU A 7 2.63 -17.07 16.00
C GLU A 7 2.38 -18.12 14.91
N GLU A 8 1.21 -18.77 14.92
CA GLU A 8 0.82 -19.73 13.88
C GLU A 8 0.61 -19.04 12.53
N ARG A 9 -0.09 -17.90 12.53
CA ARG A 9 -0.41 -17.11 11.33
C ARG A 9 0.83 -16.70 10.53
N TYR A 10 1.90 -16.27 11.21
CA TYR A 10 3.13 -15.79 10.56
C TYR A 10 4.26 -16.84 10.56
N SER A 11 3.95 -18.08 10.94
CA SER A 11 4.93 -19.17 11.08
C SER A 11 5.80 -19.41 9.83
N ARG A 12 5.23 -19.24 8.63
CA ARG A 12 5.92 -19.47 7.35
C ARG A 12 6.84 -18.33 6.91
N GLN A 13 6.74 -17.16 7.54
CA GLN A 13 7.55 -15.99 7.19
C GLN A 13 8.48 -15.54 8.32
N LYS A 14 8.35 -16.10 9.52
CA LYS A 14 9.08 -15.69 10.73
C LYS A 14 10.61 -15.62 10.55
N ASP A 15 11.18 -16.50 9.71
CA ASP A 15 12.63 -16.61 9.51
C ASP A 15 13.17 -15.58 8.50
N ILE A 16 12.29 -14.92 7.76
CA ILE A 16 12.64 -13.97 6.69
C ILE A 16 12.14 -12.55 7.01
N VAL A 17 10.96 -12.46 7.63
CA VAL A 17 10.28 -11.20 7.95
C VAL A 17 10.54 -10.85 9.42
N PRO A 18 11.35 -9.81 9.71
CA PRO A 18 11.68 -9.42 11.07
C PRO A 18 10.49 -8.76 11.76
N ALA A 19 9.82 -9.50 12.66
CA ALA A 19 8.58 -9.08 13.30
C ALA A 19 8.70 -7.74 14.05
N GLU A 20 9.82 -7.50 14.75
CA GLU A 20 10.05 -6.26 15.49
C GLU A 20 10.13 -5.04 14.57
N ARG A 21 10.74 -5.20 13.38
CA ARG A 21 10.81 -4.11 12.39
C ARG A 21 9.44 -3.84 11.76
N ILE A 22 8.64 -4.89 11.53
CA ILE A 22 7.27 -4.73 11.03
C ILE A 22 6.38 -4.05 12.08
N ALA A 23 6.51 -4.42 13.35
CA ALA A 23 5.74 -3.81 14.45
C ALA A 23 6.03 -2.32 14.65
N ALA A 24 7.22 -1.84 14.27
CA ALA A 24 7.56 -0.40 14.29
C ALA A 24 7.17 0.34 12.99
N CYS A 25 6.67 -0.38 11.98
CA CYS A 25 6.37 0.17 10.67
C CYS A 25 4.98 0.81 10.65
N LYS A 26 4.93 2.07 10.19
CA LYS A 26 3.71 2.81 9.82
C LYS A 26 3.85 3.09 8.32
N ALA A 27 3.17 2.32 7.49
CA ALA A 27 3.32 2.47 6.04
C ALA A 27 2.28 3.43 5.47
N THR A 28 2.70 4.26 4.51
CA THR A 28 1.83 5.06 3.66
C THR A 28 1.98 4.60 2.20
N VAL A 29 0.89 4.14 1.59
CA VAL A 29 0.84 3.80 0.16
C VAL A 29 0.15 4.93 -0.59
N ILE A 30 0.87 5.52 -1.55
CA ILE A 30 0.38 6.65 -2.37
C ILE A 30 0.14 6.14 -3.80
N GLY A 31 -1.12 6.15 -4.20
CA GLY A 31 -1.64 5.52 -5.41
C GLY A 31 -1.97 4.05 -5.15
N VAL A 32 -3.26 3.70 -5.13
CA VAL A 32 -3.80 2.37 -4.88
C VAL A 32 -4.32 1.77 -6.20
N GLY A 33 -3.51 1.89 -7.24
CA GLY A 33 -3.73 1.22 -8.53
C GLY A 33 -3.19 -0.22 -8.53
N ALA A 34 -2.82 -0.72 -9.72
CA ALA A 34 -2.32 -2.08 -9.90
C ALA A 34 -1.19 -2.48 -8.93
N ILE A 35 -0.17 -1.63 -8.76
CA ILE A 35 0.95 -1.93 -7.86
C ILE A 35 0.58 -1.62 -6.40
N GLY A 36 0.09 -0.41 -6.13
CA GLY A 36 -0.12 0.04 -4.75
C GLY A 36 -1.13 -0.79 -3.99
N ARG A 37 -2.19 -1.29 -4.66
CA ARG A 37 -3.11 -2.26 -4.06
C ARG A 37 -2.38 -3.52 -3.63
N GLN A 38 -1.52 -4.09 -4.47
CA GLN A 38 -0.78 -5.30 -4.10
C GLN A 38 0.20 -5.04 -2.96
N VAL A 39 0.88 -3.89 -2.96
CA VAL A 39 1.74 -3.48 -1.84
C VAL A 39 0.94 -3.42 -0.54
N ALA A 40 -0.25 -2.80 -0.53
CA ALA A 40 -1.11 -2.74 0.63
C ALA A 40 -1.46 -4.14 1.16
N LEU A 41 -1.90 -5.04 0.27
CA LEU A 41 -2.27 -6.42 0.63
C LEU A 41 -1.07 -7.20 1.19
N GLN A 42 0.12 -7.07 0.59
CA GLN A 42 1.32 -7.74 1.07
C GLN A 42 1.77 -7.20 2.44
N LEU A 43 1.71 -5.88 2.65
CA LEU A 43 2.03 -5.28 3.96
C LEU A 43 1.08 -5.78 5.05
N THR A 44 -0.21 -5.90 4.74
CA THR A 44 -1.20 -6.50 5.64
C THR A 44 -0.91 -7.97 5.92
N ALA A 45 -0.57 -8.76 4.90
CA ALA A 45 -0.19 -10.17 5.08
C ALA A 45 1.08 -10.34 5.93
N MET A 46 2.02 -9.39 5.84
CA MET A 46 3.21 -9.33 6.67
C MET A 46 2.92 -8.93 8.13
N GLY A 47 1.71 -8.45 8.44
CA GLY A 47 1.29 -8.09 9.79
C GLY A 47 1.68 -6.67 10.20
N ILE A 48 1.69 -5.72 9.26
CA ILE A 48 1.91 -4.32 9.62
C ILE A 48 0.81 -3.80 10.55
N PRO A 49 1.14 -3.05 11.62
CA PRO A 49 0.12 -2.58 12.55
C PRO A 49 -0.70 -1.40 12.02
N ARG A 50 -0.08 -0.52 11.19
CA ARG A 50 -0.75 0.68 10.66
C ARG A 50 -0.46 0.87 9.18
N LEU A 51 -1.52 1.10 8.41
CA LEU A 51 -1.49 1.31 6.97
C LEU A 51 -2.31 2.54 6.57
N GLN A 52 -1.68 3.49 5.88
CA GLN A 52 -2.35 4.64 5.31
C GLN A 52 -2.45 4.49 3.79
N LEU A 53 -3.64 4.68 3.23
CA LEU A 53 -3.91 4.56 1.80
C LEU A 53 -4.34 5.91 1.24
N ILE A 54 -3.64 6.40 0.21
CA ILE A 54 -3.92 7.70 -0.42
C ILE A 54 -4.17 7.48 -1.92
N ASP A 55 -5.41 7.65 -2.34
CA ASP A 55 -5.84 7.63 -3.75
C ASP A 55 -7.18 8.36 -3.86
N PHE A 56 -7.42 9.08 -4.96
CA PHE A 56 -8.65 9.84 -5.17
C PHE A 56 -9.60 9.18 -6.18
N ASP A 57 -9.17 8.11 -6.84
CA ASP A 57 -9.94 7.45 -7.88
C ASP A 57 -11.04 6.55 -7.31
N VAL A 58 -12.07 6.36 -8.12
CA VAL A 58 -13.08 5.31 -7.95
C VAL A 58 -12.75 4.11 -8.83
N ILE A 59 -13.35 2.97 -8.54
CA ILE A 59 -13.16 1.73 -9.29
C ILE A 59 -14.02 1.77 -10.54
N GLU A 60 -13.37 1.61 -11.68
CA GLU A 60 -13.98 1.50 -13.01
C GLU A 60 -13.81 0.09 -13.58
N ILE A 61 -14.62 -0.26 -14.60
CA ILE A 61 -14.59 -1.58 -15.27
C ILE A 61 -13.18 -1.95 -15.74
N SER A 62 -12.42 -0.98 -16.27
CA SER A 62 -11.04 -1.20 -16.73
C SER A 62 -10.09 -1.65 -15.62
N ASN A 63 -10.43 -1.39 -14.35
CA ASN A 63 -9.62 -1.73 -13.19
C ASN A 63 -9.84 -3.17 -12.71
N LEU A 64 -10.93 -3.83 -13.11
CA LEU A 64 -11.23 -5.19 -12.70
C LEU A 64 -10.11 -6.15 -13.15
N ALA A 65 -9.82 -6.18 -14.45
CA ALA A 65 -8.76 -7.02 -15.00
C ALA A 65 -7.34 -6.50 -14.71
N SER A 66 -7.14 -5.18 -14.76
CA SER A 66 -5.78 -4.61 -14.69
C SER A 66 -5.27 -4.38 -13.26
N GLN A 67 -6.15 -4.25 -12.27
CA GLN A 67 -5.81 -3.96 -10.87
C GLN A 67 -6.37 -5.02 -9.91
N GLY A 68 -7.20 -5.94 -10.41
CA GLY A 68 -7.75 -7.05 -9.65
C GLY A 68 -8.83 -6.64 -8.64
N TYR A 69 -9.59 -5.57 -8.92
CA TYR A 69 -10.78 -5.22 -8.15
C TYR A 69 -11.95 -6.16 -8.49
N ALA A 70 -12.85 -6.36 -7.55
CA ALA A 70 -14.04 -7.18 -7.77
C ALA A 70 -15.17 -6.36 -8.40
N GLU A 71 -16.06 -7.02 -9.15
CA GLU A 71 -17.24 -6.38 -9.76
C GLU A 71 -18.12 -5.70 -8.70
N MET A 72 -18.24 -6.29 -7.51
CA MET A 72 -19.01 -5.74 -6.40
C MET A 72 -18.45 -4.41 -5.85
N ASP A 73 -17.23 -4.04 -6.23
CA ASP A 73 -16.58 -2.79 -5.80
C ASP A 73 -16.69 -1.67 -6.82
N LEU A 74 -17.35 -1.89 -7.97
CA LEU A 74 -17.56 -0.86 -8.98
C LEU A 74 -18.21 0.39 -8.38
N GLY A 75 -17.66 1.56 -8.70
CA GLY A 75 -18.10 2.86 -8.18
C GLY A 75 -17.65 3.17 -6.75
N LYS A 76 -17.08 2.22 -6.00
CA LYS A 76 -16.44 2.51 -4.71
C LYS A 76 -15.12 3.25 -4.92
N LEU A 77 -14.71 4.01 -3.90
CA LEU A 77 -13.36 4.56 -3.84
C LEU A 77 -12.33 3.44 -3.74
N LYS A 78 -11.25 3.52 -4.53
CA LYS A 78 -10.16 2.52 -4.52
C LYS A 78 -9.60 2.30 -3.12
N VAL A 79 -9.36 3.39 -2.38
CA VAL A 79 -8.87 3.33 -0.99
C VAL A 79 -9.81 2.56 -0.06
N LYS A 80 -11.14 2.68 -0.26
CA LYS A 80 -12.13 1.99 0.59
C LYS A 80 -12.16 0.50 0.29
N ALA A 81 -12.30 0.12 -0.98
CA ALA A 81 -12.33 -1.30 -1.35
C ALA A 81 -11.01 -2.02 -0.99
N THR A 82 -9.87 -1.36 -1.12
CA THR A 82 -8.59 -1.93 -0.67
C THR A 82 -8.50 -2.04 0.84
N ALA A 83 -8.98 -1.05 1.59
CA ALA A 83 -9.03 -1.14 3.06
C ALA A 83 -9.93 -2.29 3.53
N GLU A 84 -11.13 -2.42 2.99
CA GLU A 84 -12.07 -3.51 3.29
C GLU A 84 -11.40 -4.89 3.11
N LEU A 85 -10.69 -5.08 1.99
CA LEU A 85 -9.98 -6.33 1.73
C LEU A 85 -8.81 -6.56 2.71
N CYS A 86 -8.09 -5.51 3.09
CA CYS A 86 -7.03 -5.61 4.09
C CYS A 86 -7.60 -5.97 5.47
N GLU A 87 -8.73 -5.39 5.87
CA GLU A 87 -9.40 -5.70 7.14
C GLU A 87 -9.97 -7.13 7.16
N TRP A 88 -10.44 -7.65 6.02
CA TRP A 88 -10.81 -9.06 5.89
C TRP A 88 -9.61 -9.99 6.04
N MET A 89 -8.44 -9.58 5.56
CA MET A 89 -7.21 -10.32 5.75
C MET A 89 -6.77 -10.28 7.20
N ASP A 90 -6.63 -9.09 7.80
CA ASP A 90 -6.19 -8.88 9.18
C ASP A 90 -7.06 -7.85 9.88
N SER A 91 -8.00 -8.28 10.71
CA SER A 91 -8.88 -7.36 11.44
C SER A 91 -8.20 -6.57 12.57
N SER A 92 -6.91 -6.83 12.83
CA SER A 92 -6.14 -6.08 13.83
C SER A 92 -5.39 -4.87 13.28
N ILE A 93 -5.32 -4.72 11.96
CA ILE A 93 -4.63 -3.61 11.30
C ILE A 93 -5.40 -2.30 11.47
N GLU A 94 -4.68 -1.23 11.75
CA GLU A 94 -5.22 0.13 11.75
C GLU A 94 -5.09 0.73 10.34
N ILE A 95 -6.21 0.95 9.64
CA ILE A 95 -6.20 1.51 8.28
C ILE A 95 -6.75 2.93 8.25
N HIS A 96 -5.98 3.84 7.65
CA HIS A 96 -6.36 5.24 7.43
C HIS A 96 -6.51 5.50 5.93
N THR A 97 -7.73 5.75 5.46
CA THR A 97 -7.97 6.02 4.04
C THR A 97 -8.14 7.51 3.78
N LEU A 98 -7.46 8.01 2.75
CA LEU A 98 -7.55 9.40 2.29
C LEU A 98 -7.94 9.41 0.81
N ALA A 99 -9.22 9.70 0.56
CA ALA A 99 -9.82 9.77 -0.77
C ALA A 99 -9.47 11.08 -1.51
N GLN A 100 -8.17 11.40 -1.60
CA GLN A 100 -7.69 12.69 -2.11
C GLN A 100 -6.27 12.59 -2.65
N ARG A 101 -5.86 13.57 -3.45
CA ARG A 101 -4.48 13.69 -3.92
C ARG A 101 -3.54 13.99 -2.75
N PHE A 102 -2.33 13.43 -2.80
CA PHE A 102 -1.28 13.72 -1.85
C PHE A 102 -1.02 15.23 -1.72
N ARG A 103 -0.88 15.70 -0.48
CA ARG A 103 -0.49 17.08 -0.14
C ARG A 103 0.66 17.03 0.86
N ARG A 104 1.58 17.98 0.75
CA ARG A 104 2.77 18.07 1.62
C ARG A 104 2.44 18.21 3.10
N SER A 105 1.26 18.75 3.43
CA SER A 105 0.79 18.95 4.79
C SER A 105 0.18 17.69 5.42
N MET A 106 0.06 16.59 4.68
CA MET A 106 -0.48 15.34 5.22
C MET A 106 0.53 14.70 6.17
N GLU A 107 0.03 14.17 7.28
CA GLU A 107 0.80 13.25 8.09
C GLU A 107 1.00 11.94 7.32
N ILE A 108 2.24 11.48 7.27
CA ILE A 108 2.65 10.22 6.63
C ILE A 108 3.34 9.33 7.66
N GLY A 109 3.34 8.03 7.39
CA GLY A 109 4.10 7.07 8.16
C GLY A 109 5.62 7.18 7.93
N ASN A 110 6.38 6.36 8.66
CA ASN A 110 7.84 6.31 8.56
C ASN A 110 8.34 5.54 7.33
N VAL A 111 7.44 4.85 6.62
CA VAL A 111 7.73 4.17 5.36
C VAL A 111 6.73 4.58 4.30
N VAL A 112 7.19 5.03 3.13
CA VAL A 112 6.34 5.46 2.02
C VAL A 112 6.53 4.57 0.80
N PHE A 113 5.43 4.08 0.25
CA PHE A 113 5.38 3.34 -1.01
C PHE A 113 4.69 4.22 -2.06
N CYS A 114 5.46 4.77 -3.00
CA CYS A 114 4.97 5.62 -4.06
C CYS A 114 4.70 4.81 -5.34
N ALA A 115 3.41 4.62 -5.65
CA ALA A 115 2.95 3.79 -6.77
C ALA A 115 2.12 4.56 -7.81
N VAL A 116 2.18 5.90 -7.80
CA VAL A 116 1.54 6.77 -8.81
C VAL A 116 2.20 6.60 -10.18
N ASP A 117 1.47 6.82 -11.27
CA ASP A 117 1.95 6.62 -12.65
C ASP A 117 2.62 7.87 -13.27
N CYS A 118 2.29 9.06 -12.80
CA CYS A 118 2.86 10.30 -13.30
C CYS A 118 4.25 10.59 -12.70
N ILE A 119 5.27 10.74 -13.57
CA ILE A 119 6.65 11.04 -13.15
C ILE A 119 6.77 12.39 -12.41
N GLN A 120 5.97 13.39 -12.79
CA GLN A 120 5.97 14.69 -12.12
C GLN A 120 5.45 14.58 -10.69
N VAL A 121 4.38 13.79 -10.49
CA VAL A 121 3.82 13.54 -9.15
C VAL A 121 4.81 12.75 -8.30
N ARG A 122 5.51 11.75 -8.86
CA ARG A 122 6.59 11.04 -8.15
C ARG A 122 7.68 11.98 -7.65
N ARG A 123 8.18 12.88 -8.52
CA ARG A 123 9.20 13.87 -8.14
C ARG A 123 8.70 14.81 -7.04
N LEU A 124 7.44 15.23 -7.11
CA LEU A 124 6.82 16.08 -6.09
C LEU A 124 6.76 15.38 -4.73
N ILE A 125 6.32 14.12 -4.71
CA ILE A 125 6.25 13.31 -3.49
C ILE A 125 7.66 13.10 -2.93
N TRP A 126 8.60 12.66 -3.78
CA TRP A 126 10.00 12.46 -3.39
C TRP A 126 10.59 13.69 -2.71
N GLY A 127 10.51 14.85 -3.36
CA GLY A 127 11.04 16.10 -2.81
C GLY A 127 10.32 16.61 -1.56
N ALA A 128 9.17 16.02 -1.18
CA ALA A 128 8.44 16.39 0.03
C ALA A 128 8.79 15.52 1.25
N VAL A 129 9.21 14.27 1.03
CA VAL A 129 9.26 13.25 2.09
C VAL A 129 10.54 12.43 2.14
N ALA A 130 11.35 12.37 1.08
CA ALA A 130 12.46 11.42 0.95
C ALA A 130 13.54 11.57 2.03
N ASP A 131 13.69 12.75 2.62
CA ASP A 131 14.61 13.04 3.73
C ASP A 131 14.10 12.57 5.10
N LYS A 132 12.84 12.15 5.20
CA LYS A 132 12.13 11.90 6.47
C LYS A 132 11.70 10.45 6.66
N VAL A 133 11.68 9.66 5.59
CA VAL A 133 11.07 8.32 5.59
C VAL A 133 11.94 7.34 4.82
N LEU A 134 11.75 6.05 5.09
CA LEU A 134 12.20 5.01 4.17
C LEU A 134 11.28 5.02 2.95
N PHE A 135 11.83 5.27 1.75
CA PHE A 135 11.06 5.55 0.56
C PHE A 135 11.20 4.46 -0.51
N PHE A 136 10.08 3.89 -0.94
CA PHE A 136 10.02 2.90 -2.00
C PHE A 136 9.30 3.47 -3.23
N LEU A 137 9.97 3.44 -4.39
CA LEU A 137 9.42 3.96 -5.64
C LEU A 137 9.08 2.83 -6.60
N PHE A 138 7.81 2.73 -6.96
CA PHE A 138 7.35 1.73 -7.93
C PHE A 138 7.09 2.40 -9.28
N ARG A 139 7.44 1.69 -10.37
CA ARG A 139 7.17 2.13 -11.74
C ARG A 139 6.61 0.99 -12.57
N VAL A 140 5.39 1.18 -13.08
CA VAL A 140 4.92 0.41 -14.24
C VAL A 140 5.53 1.05 -15.49
N CYS A 141 6.44 0.36 -16.15
CA CYS A 141 6.96 0.81 -17.44
C CYS A 141 6.02 0.30 -18.55
N ARG A 142 5.24 1.19 -19.19
CA ARG A 142 4.30 0.81 -20.27
C ARG A 142 4.99 0.32 -21.56
N THR A 143 6.30 0.47 -21.68
CA THR A 143 7.09 0.11 -22.88
C THR A 143 8.01 -1.09 -22.68
N ALA A 144 8.11 -1.67 -21.48
CA ALA A 144 9.04 -2.77 -21.21
C ALA A 144 8.30 -4.08 -20.94
N ARG A 145 8.74 -5.14 -21.60
CA ARG A 145 8.33 -6.54 -21.41
C ARG A 145 8.66 -7.09 -19.99
N TYR A 146 9.24 -6.26 -19.10
CA TYR A 146 9.60 -6.55 -17.71
C TYR A 146 9.44 -5.28 -16.84
N GLY A 147 8.83 -5.42 -15.64
CA GLY A 147 8.68 -4.34 -14.66
C GLY A 147 9.93 -4.14 -13.80
N TRP A 148 10.22 -2.90 -13.41
CA TRP A 148 11.35 -2.56 -12.54
C TRP A 148 10.83 -2.08 -11.18
N VAL A 149 11.36 -2.65 -10.09
CA VAL A 149 11.23 -2.09 -8.74
C VAL A 149 12.52 -1.33 -8.46
N CYS A 150 12.43 0.01 -8.32
CA CYS A 150 13.57 0.82 -7.89
C CYS A 150 13.43 1.06 -6.38
N VAL A 151 14.25 0.39 -5.60
CA VAL A 151 14.46 0.73 -4.18
C VAL A 151 15.56 1.78 -4.14
N PHE A 152 15.25 2.99 -3.68
CA PHE A 152 16.21 4.08 -3.49
C PHE A 152 16.46 4.30 -2.00
#